data_AF-A0A914VN96-F1
#
_entry.id   AF-A0A914VN96-F1
#
_cell.length_a   1.000
_cell.length_b   1.000
_cell.length_c   1.000
_cell.angle_alpha   90.00
_cell.angle_beta   90.00
_cell.angle_gamma   90.00
#
_symmetry.space_group_name_H-M   'P 1'
#
loop_
_entity.id
_entity.type
_entity.pdbx_description
1 polymer ?
#
loop_
_entity_poly.entity_id
_entity_poly.type
_entity_poly.pdbx_seq_one_letter_code
_entity_poly.pdbx_strand_id
1 'polypeptide(L)'
;MVFRNNEVDKQFFTPRDYQLELVEKAINRNIIVPLGTGSGKTFIGVMLIREFASELHIPLEQGGKRSFFLVDKVPLVKQQADHIEHHTNLTVGKFHGKMNVDYYTESQWRKIIKENQARHIFLSFQP
;
A
#
# COMPACT_ATOMS: atom_id res chain seq x y z
N MET A 1 20.93 22.67 -31.97
CA MET A 1 19.73 21.83 -31.74
C MET A 1 20.19 20.38 -31.74
N VAL A 2 20.46 19.82 -30.56
CA VAL A 2 20.91 18.42 -30.42
C VAL A 2 19.81 17.70 -29.66
N PHE A 3 19.14 16.76 -30.33
CA PHE A 3 18.18 15.87 -29.70
C PHE A 3 18.96 14.93 -28.77
N ARG A 4 18.89 15.18 -27.46
CA ARG A 4 19.26 14.15 -26.48
C ARG A 4 18.13 13.13 -26.48
N ASN A 5 18.43 11.93 -26.99
CA ASN A 5 17.65 10.74 -26.69
C ASN A 5 17.69 10.54 -25.17
N ASN A 6 16.70 11.10 -24.48
CA ASN A 6 16.41 10.69 -23.12
C ASN A 6 15.81 9.29 -23.24
N GLU A 7 16.62 8.27 -22.97
CA GLU A 7 16.09 7.00 -22.52
C GLU A 7 15.25 7.29 -21.27
N VAL A 8 13.94 7.42 -21.49
CA VAL A 8 12.98 7.59 -20.40
C VAL A 8 13.10 6.34 -19.56
N ASP A 9 13.49 6.54 -18.31
CA ASP A 9 13.63 5.49 -17.31
C ASP A 9 12.37 4.60 -17.34
N LYS A 10 12.55 3.29 -17.57
CA LYS A 10 11.46 2.32 -17.82
C LYS A 10 10.52 2.13 -16.61
N GLN A 11 10.68 2.92 -15.56
CA GLN A 11 9.85 2.95 -14.35
C GLN A 11 8.74 4.01 -14.35
N PHE A 12 8.60 4.85 -15.38
CA PHE A 12 7.41 5.69 -15.53
C PHE A 12 6.22 4.86 -16.05
N PHE A 13 5.51 4.22 -15.12
CA PHE A 13 4.30 3.46 -15.44
C PHE A 13 3.13 4.44 -15.59
N THR A 14 2.77 4.76 -16.84
CA THR A 14 1.57 5.56 -17.14
C THR A 14 0.32 4.75 -16.74
N PRO A 15 -0.50 5.24 -15.79
CA PRO A 15 -1.75 4.57 -15.43
C PRO A 15 -2.69 4.45 -16.62
N ARG A 16 -3.46 3.36 -16.67
CA ARG A 16 -4.55 3.22 -17.65
C ARG A 16 -5.74 4.07 -17.21
N ASP A 17 -6.53 4.56 -18.15
CA ASP A 17 -7.67 5.46 -17.87
C ASP A 17 -8.63 4.89 -16.81
N TYR A 18 -8.97 3.60 -16.92
CA TYR A 18 -9.85 2.96 -15.92
C TYR A 18 -9.22 2.93 -14.51
N GLN A 19 -7.89 2.86 -14.40
CA GLN A 19 -7.23 2.85 -13.10
C GLN A 19 -7.32 4.24 -12.45
N LEU A 20 -7.19 5.31 -13.25
CA LEU A 20 -7.37 6.70 -12.78
C LEU A 20 -8.80 6.94 -12.32
N GLU A 21 -9.79 6.53 -13.12
CA GLU A 21 -11.22 6.67 -12.78
C GLU A 21 -11.55 5.92 -11.47
N LEU A 22 -10.99 4.73 -11.28
CA LEU A 22 -11.18 3.96 -10.05
C LEU A 22 -10.54 4.63 -8.84
N VAL A 23 -9.33 5.18 -8.99
CA VAL A 23 -8.66 5.93 -7.91
C VAL A 23 -9.46 7.16 -7.54
N GLU A 24 -9.90 7.95 -8.52
CA GLU A 24 -10.72 9.14 -8.29
C GLU A 24 -12.01 8.79 -7.51
N LYS A 25 -12.70 7.72 -7.92
CA LYS A 25 -13.88 7.23 -7.19
C LYS A 25 -13.53 6.80 -5.76
N ALA A 26 -12.40 6.13 -5.57
CA ALA A 26 -11.94 5.63 -4.27
C ALA A 26 -11.48 6.74 -3.31
N ILE A 27 -10.96 7.86 -3.82
CA ILE A 27 -10.64 9.04 -3.01
C ILE A 27 -11.92 9.64 -2.44
N ASN A 28 -12.97 9.71 -3.25
CA ASN A 28 -14.23 10.36 -2.88
C ASN A 28 -15.14 9.49 -2.01
N ARG A 29 -15.08 8.15 -2.16
CA ARG A 29 -15.90 7.21 -1.38
C ARG A 29 -15.34 5.80 -1.38
N ASN A 30 -15.79 5.00 -0.42
CA ASN A 30 -15.48 3.57 -0.39
C ASN A 30 -16.13 2.84 -1.58
N ILE A 31 -15.35 2.04 -2.29
CA ILE A 31 -15.80 1.24 -3.44
C ILE A 31 -15.27 -0.19 -3.37
N ILE A 32 -15.99 -1.12 -3.98
CA ILE A 32 -15.53 -2.49 -4.23
C ILE A 32 -15.33 -2.64 -5.74
N VAL A 33 -14.12 -3.07 -6.15
CA VAL A 33 -13.77 -3.15 -7.57
C VAL A 33 -13.48 -4.61 -7.98
N PRO A 34 -14.35 -5.24 -8.79
CA PRO A 34 -14.12 -6.58 -9.30
C PRO A 34 -13.16 -6.54 -10.49
N LEU A 35 -11.86 -6.75 -10.25
CA LEU A 35 -10.86 -6.81 -11.32
C LEU A 35 -10.17 -8.18 -11.41
N GLY A 36 -10.05 -8.69 -12.64
CA GLY A 36 -9.32 -9.93 -12.95
C GLY A 36 -7.82 -9.87 -12.60
N THR A 37 -7.12 -11.00 -12.70
CA THR A 37 -5.65 -11.05 -12.57
C THR A 37 -4.97 -10.24 -13.69
N GLY A 38 -3.78 -9.70 -13.45
CA GLY A 38 -3.04 -8.89 -14.45
C GLY A 38 -3.57 -7.47 -14.71
N SER A 39 -4.70 -7.08 -14.11
CA SER A 39 -5.32 -5.74 -14.23
C SER A 39 -4.60 -4.61 -13.48
N GLY A 40 -3.53 -4.91 -12.74
CA GLY A 40 -2.79 -3.92 -11.96
C GLY A 40 -3.49 -3.47 -10.67
N LYS A 41 -4.19 -4.38 -9.98
CA LYS A 41 -4.84 -4.08 -8.68
C LYS A 41 -3.90 -3.46 -7.64
N THR A 42 -2.68 -3.99 -7.51
CA THR A 42 -1.64 -3.42 -6.63
C THR A 42 -1.36 -1.98 -7.00
N PHE A 43 -1.21 -1.70 -8.30
CA PHE A 43 -0.88 -0.37 -8.78
C PHE A 43 -1.98 0.65 -8.44
N ILE A 44 -3.26 0.26 -8.55
CA ILE A 44 -4.40 1.07 -8.09
C ILE A 44 -4.27 1.38 -6.58
N GLY A 45 -3.97 0.37 -5.77
CA GLY A 45 -3.78 0.56 -4.33
C GLY A 45 -2.60 1.46 -3.98
N VAL A 46 -1.47 1.35 -4.70
CA VAL A 46 -0.30 2.24 -4.55
C VAL A 46 -0.69 3.67 -4.86
N MET A 47 -1.39 3.92 -5.98
CA MET A 47 -1.85 5.26 -6.32
C MET A 47 -2.76 5.83 -5.23
N LEU A 48 -3.73 5.06 -4.76
CA LEU A 48 -4.62 5.50 -3.69
C LEU A 48 -3.87 5.83 -2.38
N ILE A 49 -2.87 5.02 -2.01
CA ILE A 49 -2.02 5.29 -0.84
C ILE A 49 -1.25 6.59 -1.00
N ARG A 50 -0.75 6.89 -2.21
CA ARG A 50 -0.02 8.14 -2.51
C ARG A 50 -0.91 9.37 -2.36
N GLU A 51 -2.16 9.29 -2.81
CA GLU A 51 -3.12 10.39 -2.68
C GLU A 51 -3.41 10.73 -1.21
N PHE A 52 -3.41 9.72 -0.32
CA PHE A 52 -3.60 9.91 1.12
C PHE A 52 -2.29 10.09 1.91
N ALA A 53 -1.12 10.16 1.26
CA ALA A 53 0.18 10.12 1.94
C ALA A 53 0.37 11.27 2.96
N SER A 54 -0.17 12.46 2.68
CA SER A 54 -0.11 13.60 3.59
C SER A 54 -0.75 13.27 4.95
N GLU A 55 -1.91 12.61 4.96
CA GLU A 55 -2.61 12.18 6.17
C GLU A 55 -1.89 11.03 6.89
N LEU A 56 -1.16 10.20 6.14
CA LEU A 56 -0.39 9.07 6.69
C LEU A 56 0.87 9.53 7.42
N HIS A 57 1.46 10.66 7.01
CA HIS A 57 2.65 11.20 7.66
C HIS A 57 2.36 11.88 9.00
N ILE A 58 1.11 12.27 9.26
CA ILE A 58 0.72 12.90 10.52
C ILE A 58 0.79 11.84 11.66
N PRO A 59 1.32 12.20 12.84
CA PRO A 59 1.25 11.33 14.02
C PRO A 59 -0.20 10.97 14.37
N LEU A 60 -0.45 9.75 14.82
CA LEU A 60 -1.81 9.30 15.18
C LEU A 60 -2.42 10.16 16.29
N GLU A 61 -1.59 10.62 17.23
CA GLU A 61 -2.01 11.49 18.33
C GLU A 61 -2.47 12.87 17.85
N GLN A 62 -2.11 13.26 16.63
CA GLN A 62 -2.48 14.52 15.99
C GLN A 62 -3.58 14.33 14.93
N GLY A 63 -4.26 13.18 14.93
CA GLY A 63 -5.33 12.87 13.97
C GLY A 63 -4.84 12.28 12.64
N GLY A 64 -3.58 11.84 12.57
CA GLY A 64 -3.07 11.15 11.39
C GLY A 64 -3.74 9.80 11.15
N LYS A 65 -3.59 9.28 9.93
CA LYS A 65 -4.22 8.02 9.48
C LYS A 65 -3.17 6.92 9.26
N ARG A 66 -3.65 5.68 9.11
CA ARG A 66 -2.83 4.52 8.73
C ARG A 66 -3.55 3.75 7.64
N SER A 67 -2.79 3.34 6.62
CA SER A 67 -3.32 2.53 5.52
C SER A 67 -3.04 1.06 5.75
N PHE A 68 -4.03 0.22 5.45
CA PHE A 68 -3.92 -1.23 5.49
C PHE A 68 -4.14 -1.85 4.11
N PHE A 69 -3.26 -2.77 3.72
CA PHE A 69 -3.36 -3.54 2.48
C PHE A 69 -3.37 -5.01 2.86
N LEU A 70 -4.44 -5.72 2.50
CA LEU A 70 -4.66 -7.11 2.86
C LEU A 70 -4.45 -7.98 1.62
N VAL A 71 -3.83 -9.14 1.78
CA VAL A 71 -3.59 -10.19 0.76
C VAL A 71 -3.87 -11.54 1.39
N ASP A 72 -4.11 -12.53 0.52
CA ASP A 72 -4.50 -13.89 0.86
C ASP A 72 -3.31 -14.83 1.17
N LYS A 73 -2.10 -14.51 0.68
CA LYS A 73 -0.93 -15.43 0.75
C LYS A 73 0.31 -14.80 1.36
N VAL A 74 0.98 -15.55 2.25
CA VAL A 74 2.23 -15.12 2.91
C VAL A 74 3.32 -14.64 1.93
N PRO A 75 3.61 -15.31 0.79
CA PRO A 75 4.62 -14.81 -0.15
C PRO A 75 4.30 -13.44 -0.76
N LEU A 76 3.01 -13.10 -0.88
CA LEU A 76 2.59 -11.81 -1.43
C LEU A 76 2.82 -10.66 -0.45
N VAL A 77 2.92 -10.94 0.86
CA VAL A 77 3.21 -9.94 1.90
C VAL A 77 4.45 -9.13 1.54
N LYS A 78 5.56 -9.85 1.31
CA LYS A 78 6.85 -9.24 1.01
C LYS A 78 6.84 -8.55 -0.35
N GLN A 79 6.34 -9.23 -1.39
CA GLN A 79 6.32 -8.68 -2.75
C GLN A 79 5.54 -7.37 -2.84
N GLN A 80 4.34 -7.31 -2.25
CA GLN A 80 3.50 -6.12 -2.32
C GLN A 80 4.05 -5.00 -1.44
N ALA A 81 4.60 -5.32 -0.27
CA ALA A 81 5.21 -4.33 0.59
C ALA A 81 6.46 -3.71 -0.06
N ASP A 82 7.36 -4.52 -0.62
CA ASP A 82 8.53 -4.03 -1.36
C ASP A 82 8.10 -3.13 -2.54
N HIS A 83 7.02 -3.49 -3.23
CA HIS A 83 6.46 -2.67 -4.31
C HIS A 83 5.91 -1.33 -3.79
N ILE A 84 5.25 -1.29 -2.64
CA ILE A 84 4.72 -0.05 -2.06
C ILE A 84 5.85 0.82 -1.53
N GLU A 85 6.84 0.24 -0.83
CA GLU A 85 8.05 0.96 -0.38
C GLU A 85 8.85 1.53 -1.54
N HIS A 86 8.90 0.84 -2.68
CA HIS A 86 9.60 1.34 -3.85
C HIS A 86 8.91 2.54 -4.52
N HIS A 87 7.57 2.60 -4.47
CA HIS A 87 6.78 3.61 -5.17
C HIS A 87 6.23 4.71 -4.25
N THR A 88 6.54 4.66 -2.95
CA THR A 88 6.11 5.63 -1.95
C THR A 88 7.27 5.95 -1.01
N ASN A 89 7.21 7.08 -0.34
CA ASN A 89 8.15 7.46 0.72
C ASN A 89 7.67 7.03 2.12
N LEU A 90 6.79 6.03 2.20
CA LEU A 90 6.18 5.56 3.43
C LEU A 90 6.97 4.40 4.02
N THR A 91 7.08 4.37 5.34
CA THR A 91 7.57 3.19 6.06
C THR A 91 6.48 2.11 6.10
N VAL A 92 6.78 0.92 5.58
CA VAL A 92 5.81 -0.20 5.49
C VAL A 92 6.18 -1.32 6.47
N GLY A 93 5.27 -1.61 7.41
CA GLY A 93 5.37 -2.79 8.26
C GLY A 93 4.85 -4.05 7.56
N LYS A 94 5.60 -5.17 7.67
CA LYS A 94 5.28 -6.47 7.05
C LYS A 94 4.91 -7.48 8.15
N PHE A 95 3.69 -8.03 8.12
CA PHE A 95 3.21 -8.95 9.16
C PHE A 95 2.53 -10.17 8.54
N HIS A 96 2.79 -11.37 9.06
CA HIS A 96 2.10 -12.61 8.69
C HIS A 96 2.15 -13.62 9.85
N GLY A 97 1.26 -14.62 9.85
CA GLY A 97 1.12 -15.59 10.96
C GLY A 97 2.42 -16.28 11.40
N LYS A 98 3.36 -16.53 10.48
CA LYS A 98 4.68 -17.11 10.83
C LYS A 98 5.61 -16.19 11.64
N MET A 99 5.22 -14.94 11.92
CA MET A 99 6.02 -13.98 12.71
C MET A 99 5.65 -13.96 14.20
N ASN A 100 4.91 -14.97 14.69
CA ASN A 100 4.43 -15.02 16.08
C ASN A 100 3.62 -13.77 16.48
N VAL A 101 2.97 -13.13 15.51
CA VAL A 101 2.16 -11.92 15.70
C VAL A 101 0.93 -12.18 16.58
N ASP A 102 0.49 -13.44 16.66
CA ASP A 102 -0.62 -13.87 17.51
C ASP A 102 -0.31 -13.72 19.01
N TYR A 103 0.97 -13.63 19.38
CA TYR A 103 1.42 -13.43 20.77
C TYR A 103 1.68 -11.96 21.10
N TYR A 104 1.44 -11.03 20.18
CA TYR A 104 1.70 -9.63 20.41
C TYR A 104 0.67 -9.04 21.38
N THR A 105 1.15 -8.37 22.42
CA THR A 105 0.31 -7.64 23.36
C THR A 105 -0.28 -6.38 22.70
N GLU A 106 -1.31 -5.83 23.32
CA GLU A 106 -1.91 -4.55 22.90
C GLU A 106 -0.86 -3.42 22.84
N SER A 107 0.05 -3.36 23.81
CA SER A 107 1.11 -2.34 23.85
C SER A 107 2.10 -2.50 22.69
N GLN A 108 2.45 -3.74 22.33
CA GLN A 108 3.26 -4.02 21.14
C GLN A 108 2.52 -3.57 19.88
N TRP A 109 1.25 -3.94 19.70
CA TRP A 109 0.46 -3.48 18.55
C TRP A 109 0.40 -1.96 18.48
N ARG A 110 0.06 -1.27 19.57
CA ARG A 110 0.00 0.20 19.63
C ARG A 110 1.32 0.85 19.24
N LYS A 111 2.45 0.38 19.79
CA LYS A 111 3.79 0.87 19.44
C LYS A 111 4.02 0.77 17.94
N ILE A 112 3.75 -0.41 17.38
CA ILE A 112 4.04 -0.60 15.97
C ILE A 112 3.06 0.22 15.09
N ILE A 113 1.78 0.43 15.50
CA ILE A 113 0.80 1.28 14.76
C ILE A 113 1.29 2.72 14.73
N LYS A 114 1.82 3.20 15.86
CA LYS A 114 2.39 4.53 15.97
C LYS A 114 3.60 4.71 15.05
N GLU A 115 4.54 3.78 15.07
CA GLU A 115 5.83 3.88 14.37
C GLU A 115 5.75 3.71 12.85
N ASN A 116 4.73 3.04 12.31
CA ASN A 116 4.64 2.72 10.87
C ASN A 116 3.44 3.40 10.23
N GLN A 117 3.70 4.27 9.24
CA GLN A 117 2.71 5.14 8.58
C GLN A 117 1.83 4.39 7.57
N ALA A 118 2.30 3.25 7.03
CA ALA A 118 1.50 2.26 6.32
C ALA A 118 1.69 0.88 6.96
N ARG A 119 0.60 0.19 7.30
CA ARG A 119 0.64 -1.13 7.93
C ARG A 119 -0.21 -2.11 7.15
N HIS A 120 0.42 -3.04 6.45
CA HIS A 120 -0.30 -4.17 5.90
C HIS A 120 -0.49 -5.22 6.99
N ILE A 121 -1.73 -5.45 7.44
CA ILE A 121 -2.07 -6.63 8.26
C ILE A 121 -2.43 -7.73 7.27
N PHE A 122 -1.60 -8.75 7.12
CA PHE A 122 -1.99 -9.91 6.31
C PHE A 122 -2.64 -10.97 7.19
N LEU A 123 -3.97 -10.97 7.24
CA LEU A 123 -4.76 -12.07 7.77
C LEU A 123 -4.81 -13.18 6.70
N SER A 124 -3.81 -14.07 6.73
CA SER A 124 -4.00 -15.39 6.14
C SER A 124 -4.85 -16.20 7.13
N PHE A 125 -6.17 -16.22 6.94
CA PHE A 125 -6.98 -17.32 7.47
C PHE A 125 -6.54 -18.58 6.71
N GLN A 126 -5.68 -19.39 7.31
CA GLN A 126 -5.73 -20.81 7.01
C GLN A 126 -6.85 -21.39 7.89
N PRO A 127 -7.81 -22.15 7.31
CA PRO A 127 -8.65 -23.01 8.11
C PRO A 127 -7.82 -24.08 8.84
#